data_AF-A0A848CIK4-F1
#
_entry.id   AF-A0A848CIK4-F1
#
_cell.length_a   1.000
_cell.length_b   1.000
_cell.length_c   1.000
_cell.angle_alpha   90.00
_cell.angle_beta   90.00
_cell.angle_gamma   90.00
#
_symmetry.space_group_name_H-M   'P 1'
#
loop_
_entity.id
_entity.type
_entity.pdbx_description
1 polymer ?
#
loop_
_entity_poly.entity_id
_entity_poly.type
_entity_poly.pdbx_seq_one_letter_code
_entity_poly.pdbx_strand_id
1 'polypeptide(L)'
;MFTWNDYEKIKQYRKNMVCTKEEKAIIHTIKKKTEIANMDNISRTQSYQKFYVRNSEIRWSFLASMVSRNAGWNMTDLEGRYYATVLPRLVKKHLFLIYEQANWIIFLDAFPQLLL
;
A
#
# COMPACT_ATOMS: atom_id res chain seq x y z
N MET A 1 -13.89 18.53 -14.30
CA MET A 1 -12.67 18.84 -13.52
C MET A 1 -13.14 19.38 -12.18
N PHE A 2 -12.67 18.85 -11.05
CA PHE A 2 -13.07 19.35 -9.72
C PHE A 2 -12.65 20.81 -9.54
N THR A 3 -13.57 21.66 -9.08
CA THR A 3 -13.29 23.07 -8.79
C THR A 3 -12.87 23.24 -7.33
N TRP A 4 -12.19 24.35 -7.00
CA TRP A 4 -11.89 24.72 -5.61
C TRP A 4 -13.14 24.72 -4.71
N ASN A 5 -14.28 25.16 -5.25
CA ASN A 5 -15.55 25.15 -4.54
C ASN A 5 -16.02 23.72 -4.18
N ASP A 6 -15.75 22.74 -5.04
CA ASP A 6 -16.09 21.34 -4.79
C ASP A 6 -15.23 20.73 -3.67
N TYR A 7 -13.94 21.09 -3.61
CA TYR A 7 -13.06 20.65 -2.51
C TYR A 7 -13.50 21.21 -1.16
N GLU A 8 -13.88 22.48 -1.10
CA GLU A 8 -14.34 23.11 0.14
C GLU A 8 -15.69 22.52 0.60
N LYS A 9 -16.59 22.18 -0.33
CA LYS A 9 -17.82 21.43 -0.01
C LYS A 9 -17.52 20.06 0.60
N ILE A 10 -16.56 19.31 0.05
CA ILE A 10 -16.15 18.01 0.59
C ILE A 10 -15.57 18.16 2.00
N LYS A 11 -14.71 19.15 2.22
CA LYS A 11 -14.16 19.44 3.57
C LYS A 11 -15.28 19.74 4.56
N GLN A 12 -16.21 20.60 4.20
CA GLN A 12 -17.30 21.00 5.08
C GLN A 12 -18.22 19.81 5.40
N TYR A 13 -18.53 18.97 4.41
CA TYR A 13 -19.28 17.73 4.61
C TYR A 13 -18.56 16.79 5.60
N ARG A 14 -17.27 16.53 5.38
CA ARG A 14 -16.46 15.67 6.26
C ARG A 14 -16.36 16.20 7.69
N LYS A 15 -16.26 17.53 7.86
CA LYS A 15 -16.19 18.18 9.18
C LYS A 15 -17.46 17.98 9.99
N ASN A 16 -18.62 17.97 9.33
CA ASN A 16 -19.92 17.81 9.97
C ASN A 16 -20.36 16.35 10.12
N MET A 17 -19.57 15.41 9.60
CA MET A 17 -19.89 13.99 9.63
C MET A 17 -19.60 13.41 11.03
N VAL A 18 -20.60 12.78 11.62
CA VAL A 18 -20.49 12.12 12.93
C VAL A 18 -20.53 10.62 12.72
N CYS A 19 -19.43 9.92 13.01
CA CYS A 19 -19.41 8.46 12.92
C CYS A 19 -20.08 7.81 14.14
N THR A 20 -20.86 6.76 13.90
CA THR A 20 -21.42 5.87 14.92
C THR A 20 -20.32 5.11 15.68
N LYS A 21 -20.67 4.44 16.77
CA LYS A 21 -19.69 3.62 17.52
C LYS A 21 -19.19 2.45 16.66
N GLU A 22 -20.10 1.88 15.89
CA GLU A 22 -19.87 0.76 14.99
C GLU A 22 -18.91 1.16 13.86
N GLU A 23 -19.15 2.31 13.22
CA GLU A 23 -18.25 2.85 12.19
C GLU A 23 -16.84 3.11 12.73
N LYS A 24 -16.74 3.67 13.95
CA LYS A 24 -15.43 3.88 14.61
C LYS A 24 -14.72 2.55 14.87
N ALA A 25 -15.43 1.51 15.27
CA ALA A 25 -14.87 0.18 15.49
C ALA A 25 -14.38 -0.47 14.17
N ILE A 26 -15.13 -0.29 13.08
CA ILE A 26 -14.72 -0.73 11.73
C ILE A 26 -13.44 -0.01 11.32
N ILE A 27 -13.40 1.33 11.41
CA ILE A 27 -12.21 2.13 11.07
C ILE A 27 -11.00 1.70 11.89
N HIS A 28 -11.17 1.49 13.20
CA HIS A 28 -10.09 1.01 14.06
C HIS A 28 -9.56 -0.35 13.61
N THR A 29 -10.45 -1.27 13.27
CA THR A 29 -10.10 -2.61 12.79
C THR A 29 -9.35 -2.54 11.46
N ILE A 30 -9.81 -1.73 10.51
CA ILE A 30 -9.17 -1.53 9.21
C ILE A 30 -7.76 -0.96 9.39
N LYS A 31 -7.59 0.07 10.22
CA LYS A 31 -6.28 0.66 10.52
C LYS A 31 -5.31 -0.37 11.10
N LYS A 32 -5.74 -1.10 12.12
CA LYS A 32 -4.91 -2.13 12.76
C LYS A 32 -4.49 -3.24 11.79
N LYS A 33 -5.43 -3.72 10.96
CA LYS A 33 -5.12 -4.73 9.92
C LYS A 33 -4.16 -4.19 8.87
N THR A 34 -4.33 -2.93 8.46
CA THR A 34 -3.47 -2.27 7.47
C THR A 34 -2.05 -2.12 8.01
N GLU A 35 -1.88 -1.67 9.24
CA GLU A 35 -0.56 -1.53 9.88
C GLU A 35 0.18 -2.87 9.92
N ILE A 36 -0.49 -3.95 10.36
CA ILE A 36 0.09 -5.30 10.40
C ILE A 36 0.44 -5.78 8.98
N ALA A 37 -0.43 -5.56 8.00
CA ALA A 37 -0.22 -6.01 6.64
C ALA A 37 0.84 -5.18 5.87
N ASN A 38 1.10 -3.93 6.30
CA ASN A 38 2.05 -3.02 5.69
C ASN A 38 3.45 -3.04 6.33
N MET A 39 3.72 -4.01 7.20
CA MET A 39 4.95 -4.07 8.00
C MET A 39 6.21 -4.23 7.14
N ASP A 40 6.12 -4.99 6.04
CA ASP A 40 7.20 -5.20 5.07
C ASP A 40 6.64 -5.59 3.69
N ASN A 41 7.52 -5.70 2.69
CA ASN A 41 7.13 -6.00 1.32
C ASN A 41 6.50 -7.40 1.16
N ILE A 42 6.91 -8.37 1.97
CA ILE A 42 6.39 -9.74 1.92
C ILE A 42 4.94 -9.75 2.41
N SER A 43 4.69 -9.12 3.55
CA SER A 43 3.38 -8.98 4.18
C SER A 43 2.40 -8.27 3.25
N ARG A 44 2.84 -7.19 2.58
CA ARG A 44 2.02 -6.49 1.57
C ARG A 44 1.64 -7.41 0.41
N THR A 45 2.64 -8.05 -0.19
CA THR A 45 2.48 -8.95 -1.34
C THR A 45 1.50 -10.08 -1.00
N GLN A 46 1.68 -10.72 0.16
CA GLN A 46 0.81 -11.80 0.61
C GLN A 46 -0.61 -11.31 0.94
N SER A 47 -0.76 -10.12 1.49
CA SER A 47 -2.07 -9.57 1.86
C SER A 47 -2.94 -9.33 0.63
N TYR A 48 -2.37 -8.73 -0.42
CA TYR A 48 -3.03 -8.60 -1.72
C TYR A 48 -3.33 -9.95 -2.36
N GLN A 49 -2.38 -10.89 -2.36
CA GLN A 49 -2.56 -12.23 -2.93
C GLN A 49 -3.69 -12.99 -2.22
N LYS A 50 -3.69 -13.00 -0.89
CA LYS A 50 -4.71 -13.67 -0.07
C LYS A 50 -6.09 -13.05 -0.29
N PHE A 51 -6.17 -11.74 -0.48
CA PHE A 51 -7.42 -11.07 -0.81
C PHE A 51 -7.93 -11.53 -2.18
N TYR A 52 -7.08 -11.51 -3.21
CA TYR A 52 -7.46 -11.95 -4.56
C TYR A 52 -7.92 -13.40 -4.61
N VAL A 53 -7.20 -14.32 -3.96
CA VAL A 53 -7.56 -15.75 -3.93
C VAL A 53 -8.96 -15.96 -3.33
N ARG A 54 -9.37 -15.11 -2.39
CA ARG A 54 -10.72 -15.13 -1.80
C ARG A 54 -11.76 -14.41 -2.66
N ASN A 55 -11.36 -13.37 -3.41
CA ASN A 55 -12.23 -12.46 -4.16
C ASN A 55 -11.67 -12.24 -5.58
N SER A 56 -11.72 -13.28 -6.41
CA SER A 56 -11.07 -13.30 -7.72
C SER A 56 -11.63 -12.29 -8.73
N GLU A 57 -12.83 -11.76 -8.47
CA GLU A 57 -13.46 -10.68 -9.22
C GLU A 57 -12.74 -9.34 -9.03
N ILE A 58 -12.09 -9.14 -7.88
CA ILE A 58 -11.30 -7.93 -7.58
C ILE A 58 -9.89 -8.08 -8.14
N ARG A 59 -9.79 -8.15 -9.47
CA ARG A 59 -8.55 -8.44 -10.22
C ARG A 59 -7.41 -7.49 -9.92
N TRP A 60 -7.70 -6.23 -9.56
CA TRP A 60 -6.66 -5.26 -9.25
C TRP A 60 -5.87 -5.64 -8.00
N SER A 61 -6.47 -6.40 -7.06
CA SER A 61 -5.74 -6.90 -5.89
C SER A 61 -4.65 -7.91 -6.28
N PHE A 62 -4.88 -8.73 -7.31
CA PHE A 62 -3.82 -9.58 -7.88
C PHE A 62 -2.70 -8.73 -8.50
N LEU A 63 -3.07 -7.74 -9.31
CA LEU A 63 -2.10 -6.82 -9.91
C LEU A 63 -1.25 -6.12 -8.85
N ALA A 64 -1.88 -5.64 -7.77
CA ALA A 64 -1.18 -5.00 -6.66
C ALA A 64 -0.21 -5.96 -5.95
N SER A 65 -0.59 -7.24 -5.79
CA SER A 65 0.32 -8.29 -5.30
C SER A 65 1.53 -8.45 -6.23
N MET A 66 1.30 -8.55 -7.55
CA MET A 66 2.37 -8.72 -8.53
C MET A 66 3.31 -7.51 -8.59
N VAL A 67 2.79 -6.29 -8.49
CA VAL A 67 3.60 -5.06 -8.44
C VAL A 67 4.46 -5.04 -7.18
N SER A 68 3.87 -5.34 -6.01
CA SER A 68 4.60 -5.43 -4.74
C SER A 68 5.69 -6.51 -4.80
N ARG A 69 5.39 -7.69 -5.37
CA ARG A 69 6.36 -8.77 -5.58
C ARG A 69 7.50 -8.32 -6.48
N ASN A 70 7.22 -7.67 -7.61
CA ASN A 70 8.25 -7.21 -8.54
C ASN A 70 9.19 -6.18 -7.91
N ALA A 71 8.65 -5.27 -7.11
CA ALA A 71 9.47 -4.36 -6.33
C ALA A 71 10.33 -5.09 -5.28
N GLY A 72 9.81 -6.14 -4.63
CA GLY A 72 10.60 -7.02 -3.77
C GLY A 72 11.76 -7.71 -4.51
N TRP A 73 11.53 -8.18 -5.75
CA TRP A 73 12.59 -8.71 -6.60
C TRP A 73 13.65 -7.67 -6.92
N ASN A 74 13.25 -6.45 -7.29
CA ASN A 74 14.18 -5.36 -7.53
C ASN A 74 15.00 -5.00 -6.28
N MET A 75 14.39 -5.05 -5.09
CA MET A 75 15.12 -4.85 -3.82
C MET A 75 16.21 -5.91 -3.61
N THR A 76 15.90 -7.19 -3.87
CA THR A 76 16.88 -8.28 -3.71
C THR A 76 17.95 -8.26 -4.78
N ASP A 77 17.61 -7.83 -6.00
CA ASP A 77 18.56 -7.74 -7.13
C ASP A 77 19.69 -6.75 -6.85
N LEU A 78 19.46 -5.71 -6.03
CA LEU A 78 20.51 -4.78 -5.61
C LEU A 78 21.67 -5.49 -4.90
N GLU A 79 21.40 -6.57 -4.17
CA GLU A 79 22.42 -7.42 -3.54
C GLU A 79 22.87 -8.58 -4.45
N GLY A 80 22.31 -8.69 -5.66
CA GLY A 80 22.71 -9.63 -6.69
C GLY A 80 24.06 -9.31 -7.32
N ARG A 81 24.66 -10.32 -7.96
CA ARG A 81 26.03 -10.29 -8.51
C ARG A 81 26.35 -9.04 -9.34
N TYR A 82 25.42 -8.60 -10.19
CA TYR A 82 25.65 -7.51 -11.14
C TYR A 82 25.56 -6.13 -10.46
N TYR A 83 24.47 -5.85 -9.74
CA TYR A 83 24.31 -4.56 -9.09
C TYR A 83 25.24 -4.35 -7.90
N ALA A 84 25.66 -5.43 -7.24
CA ALA A 84 26.65 -5.36 -6.17
C ALA A 84 28.02 -4.83 -6.64
N THR A 85 28.40 -5.03 -7.90
CA THR A 85 29.69 -4.58 -8.46
C THR A 85 29.59 -3.26 -9.23
N VAL A 86 28.43 -2.97 -9.83
CA VAL A 86 28.22 -1.78 -10.67
C VAL A 86 27.74 -0.57 -9.86
N LEU A 87 26.99 -0.77 -8.77
CA LEU A 87 26.39 0.32 -8.00
C LEU A 87 27.12 0.54 -6.66
N PRO A 88 27.47 1.79 -6.32
CA PRO A 88 27.95 2.13 -4.99
C PRO A 88 26.93 1.75 -3.92
N ARG A 89 27.41 1.32 -2.76
CA ARG A 89 26.56 0.92 -1.62
C ARG A 89 25.50 1.96 -1.24
N LEU A 90 25.85 3.25 -1.32
CA LEU A 90 24.91 4.34 -1.03
C LEU A 90 23.74 4.40 -2.03
N VAL A 91 24.03 4.21 -3.32
CA VAL A 91 23.01 4.20 -4.38
C VAL A 91 22.06 3.01 -4.18
N LYS A 92 22.60 1.82 -3.90
CA LYS A 92 21.79 0.64 -3.59
C LYS A 92 20.85 0.87 -2.41
N LYS A 93 21.36 1.46 -1.32
CA LYS A 93 20.53 1.81 -0.16
C LYS A 93 19.40 2.77 -0.53
N HIS A 94 19.67 3.79 -1.34
CA HIS A 94 18.63 4.72 -1.78
C HIS A 94 17.59 4.05 -2.68
N LEU A 95 18.01 3.21 -3.62
CA LEU A 95 17.09 2.44 -4.47
C LEU A 95 16.20 1.52 -3.64
N PHE A 96 16.78 0.80 -2.67
CA PHE A 96 16.02 -0.04 -1.74
C PHE A 96 14.95 0.77 -1.00
N LEU A 97 15.35 1.93 -0.43
CA LEU A 97 14.42 2.80 0.29
C LEU A 97 13.32 3.36 -0.61
N ILE A 98 13.63 3.70 -1.87
CA ILE A 98 12.62 4.16 -2.84
C ILE A 98 11.60 3.05 -3.10
N TYR A 99 12.05 1.82 -3.38
CA TYR A 99 11.13 0.69 -3.58
C TYR A 99 10.28 0.41 -2.34
N GLU A 100 10.86 0.53 -1.14
CA GLU A 100 10.18 0.26 0.12
C GLU A 100 9.13 1.33 0.42
N GLN A 101 9.52 2.60 0.36
CA GLN A 101 8.63 3.73 0.63
C GLN A 101 7.49 3.82 -0.37
N ALA A 102 7.78 3.65 -1.68
CA ALA A 102 6.73 3.72 -2.70
C ALA A 102 5.67 2.63 -2.48
N ASN A 103 6.09 1.39 -2.25
CA ASN A 103 5.16 0.29 -1.96
C ASN A 103 4.41 0.50 -0.65
N TRP A 104 5.08 1.00 0.39
CA TRP A 104 4.46 1.24 1.68
C TRP A 104 3.35 2.30 1.57
N ILE A 105 3.58 3.40 0.84
CA ILE A 105 2.59 4.47 0.64
C ILE A 105 1.41 3.98 -0.21
N ILE A 106 1.68 3.30 -1.33
CA ILE A 106 0.63 2.75 -2.19
C ILE A 106 -0.24 1.75 -1.40
N PHE A 107 0.38 0.88 -0.61
CA PHE A 107 -0.35 -0.08 0.22
C PHE A 107 -1.18 0.59 1.30
N LEU A 108 -0.61 1.61 1.97
CA LEU A 108 -1.31 2.38 3.01
C LEU A 108 -2.60 3.01 2.49
N ASP A 109 -2.63 3.44 1.23
CA ASP A 109 -3.81 4.05 0.61
C ASP A 109 -4.80 3.02 0.03
N ALA A 110 -4.30 2.05 -0.74
CA ALA A 110 -5.16 1.15 -1.51
C ALA A 110 -5.68 -0.05 -0.71
N PHE A 111 -4.85 -0.68 0.12
CA PHE A 111 -5.24 -1.91 0.84
C PHE A 111 -6.41 -1.73 1.82
N PRO A 112 -6.54 -0.63 2.60
CA PRO A 112 -7.69 -0.41 3.47
C PRO A 112 -9.04 -0.48 2.75
N GLN A 113 -9.08 -0.10 1.46
CA GLN A 113 -10.30 -0.09 0.65
C GLN A 113 -10.82 -1.51 0.38
N LEU A 114 -9.94 -2.52 0.44
CA LEU A 114 -10.28 -3.93 0.34
C LEU A 114 -10.86 -4.51 1.64
N LEU A 115 -10.78 -3.78 2.76
CA LEU A 115 -11.22 -4.24 4.07
C LEU A 115 -12.60 -3.70 4.47
N LEU A 116 -13.26 -2.96 3.58
CA LEU A 116 -14.59 -2.40 3.75
C LEU A 116 -15.68 -3.43 3.40
#